data_AF-A0A0C9UBK0-F1
#
_entry.id   AF-A0A0C9UBK0-F1
#
_cell.length_a   1.000
_cell.length_b   1.000
_cell.length_c   1.000
_cell.angle_alpha   90.00
_cell.angle_beta   90.00
_cell.angle_gamma   90.00
#
_symmetry.space_group_name_H-M   'P 1'
#
loop_
_entity.id
_entity.type
_entity.pdbx_description
1 polymer ?
#
loop_
_entity_poly.entity_id
_entity_poly.type
_entity_poly.pdbx_seq_one_letter_code
_entity_poly.pdbx_strand_id
1 'polypeptide(L)'
;MESFWWILVHLCITRAGPGGLRRSIPGDSVLAHVVLRYYDGNPDRIFASKEEVFRIRGTGYEPALGNVENDLFHNFHPYFEPLKGLFLKRWKTLYSAYEFHGYELFNIHHHVLQLLDEVKGDPALSPSTPHDQTVLEEKRQKLYHEEVKNAIVLKRAAPSGFKTASPVAVSQNRTTRTTKSDNDQPSAKRRKTNV
;
A
#
# COMPACT_ATOMS: atom_id res chain seq x y z
N MET A 1 -11.28 8.61 -10.58
CA MET A 1 -10.14 9.26 -9.88
C MET A 1 -10.11 8.95 -8.37
N GLU A 2 -11.22 8.51 -7.80
CA GLU A 2 -11.32 8.02 -6.43
C GLU A 2 -10.44 6.80 -6.13
N SER A 3 -10.40 5.81 -7.02
CA SER A 3 -9.54 4.62 -6.87
C SER A 3 -8.06 4.98 -6.66
N PHE A 4 -7.57 6.01 -7.36
CA PHE A 4 -6.21 6.50 -7.19
C PHE A 4 -6.00 7.10 -5.78
N TRP A 5 -6.99 7.80 -5.22
CA TRP A 5 -6.91 8.30 -3.84
C TRP A 5 -6.81 7.14 -2.84
N TRP A 6 -7.63 6.10 -3.00
CA TRP A 6 -7.58 4.91 -2.15
C TRP A 6 -6.23 4.20 -2.17
N ILE A 7 -5.59 4.09 -3.35
CA ILE A 7 -4.24 3.51 -3.48
C ILE A 7 -3.22 4.34 -2.71
N LEU A 8 -3.28 5.68 -2.83
CA LEU A 8 -2.35 6.56 -2.13
C LEU A 8 -2.52 6.51 -0.60
N VAL A 9 -3.76 6.48 -0.11
CA VAL A 9 -4.06 6.28 1.32
C VAL A 9 -3.51 4.92 1.79
N HIS A 10 -3.69 3.86 0.99
CA HIS A 10 -3.16 2.54 1.31
C HIS A 10 -1.65 2.55 1.47
N LEU A 11 -0.93 3.23 0.57
CA LEU A 11 0.51 3.36 0.66
C LEU A 11 0.93 4.10 1.94
N CYS A 12 0.23 5.17 2.30
CA CYS A 12 0.54 5.95 3.50
C CYS A 12 0.32 5.17 4.81
N ILE A 13 -0.63 4.23 4.81
CA ILE A 13 -0.96 3.37 5.95
C ILE A 13 -0.01 2.18 6.04
N THR A 14 0.30 1.55 4.90
CA THR A 14 0.96 0.23 4.85
C THR A 14 2.44 0.26 4.53
N ARG A 15 3.02 1.40 4.12
CA ARG A 15 4.47 1.53 3.87
C ARG A 15 5.16 2.24 5.01
N ALA A 16 6.42 1.89 5.24
CA ALA A 16 7.28 2.51 6.25
C ALA A 16 8.05 3.73 5.70
N GLY A 17 7.92 4.05 4.41
CA GLY A 17 8.66 5.11 3.77
C GLY A 17 8.89 4.88 2.27
N PRO A 18 9.77 5.67 1.65
CA PRO A 18 10.13 5.59 0.25
C PRO A 18 10.94 4.30 -0.02
N GLY A 19 10.83 3.71 -1.20
CA GLY A 19 11.53 2.44 -1.51
C GLY A 19 10.77 1.16 -1.11
N GLY A 20 9.55 1.30 -0.59
CA GLY A 20 8.55 0.23 -0.64
C GLY A 20 8.61 -0.83 0.45
N LEU A 21 9.41 -0.66 1.51
CA LEU A 21 9.29 -1.52 2.69
C LEU A 21 7.86 -1.42 3.25
N ARG A 22 7.22 -2.57 3.45
CA ARG A 22 5.94 -2.62 4.15
C ARG A 22 6.17 -2.33 5.63
N ARG A 23 5.28 -1.55 6.20
CA ARG A 23 5.19 -1.34 7.65
C ARG A 23 4.89 -2.69 8.31
N SER A 24 5.49 -2.95 9.46
CA SER A 24 5.08 -4.07 10.31
C SER A 24 3.72 -3.74 10.93
N ILE A 25 2.70 -4.53 10.61
CA ILE A 25 1.34 -4.35 11.12
C ILE A 25 0.98 -5.61 11.94
N PRO A 26 0.90 -5.51 13.27
CA PRO A 26 0.45 -6.61 14.11
C PRO A 26 -1.00 -7.00 13.76
N GLY A 27 -1.31 -8.30 13.71
CA GLY A 27 -2.60 -8.82 13.24
C GLY A 27 -3.82 -8.32 14.01
N ASP A 28 -3.68 -8.06 15.31
CA ASP A 28 -4.77 -7.61 16.19
C ASP A 28 -4.71 -6.09 16.49
N SER A 29 -3.96 -5.33 15.69
CA SER A 29 -3.87 -3.87 15.87
C SER A 29 -5.06 -3.15 15.26
N VAL A 30 -5.37 -1.95 15.76
CA VAL A 30 -6.33 -1.01 15.13
C VAL A 30 -6.01 -0.83 13.64
N LEU A 31 -4.72 -0.73 13.32
CA LEU A 31 -4.23 -0.60 11.96
C LEU A 31 -4.57 -1.82 11.09
N ALA A 32 -4.47 -3.05 11.61
CA ALA A 32 -4.87 -4.25 10.89
C ALA A 32 -6.38 -4.27 10.61
N HIS A 33 -7.20 -3.85 11.57
CA HIS A 33 -8.64 -3.71 11.36
C HIS A 33 -8.98 -2.68 10.29
N VAL A 34 -8.28 -1.54 10.26
CA VAL A 34 -8.44 -0.52 9.20
C VAL A 34 -8.06 -1.09 7.84
N VAL A 35 -6.93 -1.78 7.74
CA VAL A 35 -6.49 -2.41 6.48
C VAL A 35 -7.51 -3.46 6.01
N LEU A 36 -8.01 -4.29 6.92
CA LEU A 36 -9.05 -5.28 6.62
C LEU A 36 -10.36 -4.62 6.18
N ARG A 37 -10.78 -3.53 6.81
CA ARG A 37 -12.04 -2.83 6.50
C ARG A 37 -12.04 -2.22 5.10
N TYR A 38 -10.94 -1.58 4.70
CA TYR A 38 -10.89 -0.80 3.45
C TYR A 38 -10.14 -1.46 2.29
N TYR A 39 -9.35 -2.52 2.52
CA TYR A 39 -8.46 -3.06 1.49
C TYR A 39 -8.47 -4.59 1.37
N ASP A 40 -8.31 -5.31 2.49
CA ASP A 40 -8.06 -6.76 2.47
C ASP A 40 -9.29 -7.61 2.83
N GLY A 41 -10.42 -6.96 3.15
CA GLY A 41 -11.68 -7.61 3.52
C GLY A 41 -12.47 -8.19 2.34
N ASN A 42 -13.68 -8.65 2.65
CA ASN A 42 -14.62 -9.08 1.62
C ASN A 42 -15.01 -7.88 0.72
N PRO A 43 -15.09 -8.04 -0.62
CA PRO A 43 -15.41 -6.96 -1.55
C PRO A 43 -16.65 -6.14 -1.22
N ASP A 44 -17.75 -6.79 -0.79
CA ASP A 44 -18.99 -6.10 -0.44
C ASP A 44 -18.81 -5.21 0.80
N ARG A 45 -18.04 -5.69 1.78
CA ARG A 45 -17.69 -4.92 2.98
C ARG A 45 -16.75 -3.77 2.66
N ILE A 46 -15.78 -3.98 1.79
CA ILE A 46 -14.87 -2.92 1.33
C ILE A 46 -15.66 -1.83 0.62
N PHE A 47 -16.54 -2.22 -0.31
CA PHE A 47 -17.39 -1.30 -1.03
C PHE A 47 -18.24 -0.46 -0.08
N ALA A 48 -18.98 -1.12 0.82
CA ALA A 48 -19.82 -0.42 1.81
C ALA A 48 -19.01 0.50 2.73
N SER A 49 -17.84 0.06 3.19
CA SER A 49 -16.98 0.85 4.08
C SER A 49 -16.43 2.08 3.36
N LYS A 50 -15.98 1.95 2.10
CA LYS A 50 -15.49 3.08 1.30
C LYS A 50 -16.61 4.07 0.99
N GLU A 51 -17.80 3.56 0.68
CA GLU A 51 -18.97 4.37 0.45
C GLU A 51 -19.37 5.18 1.71
N GLU A 52 -19.26 4.59 2.90
CA GLU A 52 -19.52 5.25 4.19
C GLU A 52 -18.60 6.46 4.45
N VAL A 53 -17.37 6.44 3.92
CA VAL A 53 -16.43 7.57 4.02
C VAL A 53 -16.93 8.81 3.27
N PHE A 54 -17.70 8.62 2.20
CA PHE A 54 -18.23 9.73 1.38
C PHE A 54 -19.72 9.99 1.63
N ARG A 55 -20.48 8.98 2.04
CA ARG A 55 -21.94 9.02 2.11
C ARG A 55 -22.45 8.55 3.47
N ILE A 56 -22.27 9.39 4.48
CA ILE A 56 -23.06 9.27 5.70
C ILE A 56 -24.43 9.89 5.41
N ARG A 57 -25.44 9.04 5.17
CA ARG A 57 -26.79 9.49 4.81
C ARG A 57 -27.31 10.50 5.84
N GLY A 58 -27.43 11.76 5.45
CA GLY A 58 -28.14 12.80 6.20
C GLY A 58 -27.37 13.48 7.34
N THR A 59 -26.06 13.28 7.49
CA THR A 59 -25.31 13.86 8.62
C THR A 59 -24.38 15.02 8.23
N GLY A 60 -24.20 15.30 6.94
CA GLY A 60 -23.39 16.42 6.44
C GLY A 60 -21.87 16.18 6.45
N TYR A 61 -21.12 17.22 6.11
CA TYR A 61 -19.67 17.18 5.87
C TYR A 61 -18.83 16.84 7.11
N GLU A 62 -19.14 17.44 8.28
CA GLU A 62 -18.31 17.32 9.48
C GLU A 62 -18.19 15.86 10.00
N PRO A 63 -19.27 15.07 10.08
CA PRO A 63 -19.15 13.66 10.45
C PRO A 63 -18.36 12.83 9.43
N ALA A 64 -18.48 13.14 8.13
CA ALA A 64 -17.72 12.46 7.09
C ALA A 64 -16.21 12.77 7.19
N LEU A 65 -15.87 14.02 7.50
CA LEU A 65 -14.51 14.43 7.79
C LEU A 65 -13.95 13.68 9.00
N GLY A 66 -14.72 13.59 10.09
CA GLY A 66 -14.32 12.86 11.29
C GLY A 66 -13.99 11.39 11.01
N ASN A 67 -14.74 10.71 10.13
CA ASN A 67 -14.43 9.34 9.73
C ASN A 67 -13.10 9.24 8.98
N VAL A 68 -12.82 10.16 8.04
CA VAL A 68 -11.56 10.16 7.30
C VAL A 68 -10.36 10.39 8.22
N GLU A 69 -10.47 11.39 9.10
CA GLU A 69 -9.37 11.75 9.98
C GLU A 69 -9.06 10.64 10.98
N ASN A 70 -10.09 10.06 11.61
CA ASN A 70 -9.93 9.04 12.63
C ASN A 70 -9.61 7.65 12.04
N ASP A 71 -10.33 7.22 11.00
CA ASP A 71 -10.16 5.87 10.47
C ASP A 71 -8.97 5.77 9.51
N LEU A 72 -8.63 6.83 8.79
CA LEU A 72 -7.57 6.78 7.77
C LEU A 72 -6.34 7.60 8.16
N PHE A 73 -6.47 8.91 8.37
CA PHE A 73 -5.29 9.78 8.53
C PHE A 73 -4.56 9.54 9.84
N HIS A 74 -5.25 9.25 10.94
CA HIS A 74 -4.63 8.88 12.21
C HIS A 74 -3.68 7.67 12.06
N ASN A 75 -3.94 6.80 11.08
CA ASN A 75 -3.19 5.58 10.84
C ASN A 75 -2.00 5.74 9.89
N PHE A 76 -1.76 6.94 9.36
CA PHE A 76 -0.62 7.21 8.47
C PHE A 76 0.69 6.92 9.18
N HIS A 77 1.66 6.38 8.44
CA HIS A 77 3.02 6.28 8.94
C HIS A 77 3.61 7.70 9.09
N PRO A 78 4.41 7.99 10.15
CA PRO A 78 4.93 9.33 10.42
C PRO A 78 5.67 9.98 9.24
N TYR A 79 6.31 9.18 8.39
CA TYR A 79 6.94 9.64 7.15
C TYR A 79 5.97 10.39 6.22
N PHE A 80 4.70 10.00 6.18
CA PHE A 80 3.68 10.59 5.32
C PHE A 80 2.82 11.65 6.04
N GLU A 81 3.16 12.02 7.28
CA GLU A 81 2.44 13.05 8.04
C GLU A 81 2.29 14.37 7.26
N PRO A 82 3.34 14.89 6.58
CA PRO A 82 3.24 16.12 5.80
C PRO A 82 2.19 16.06 4.67
N LEU A 83 1.86 14.87 4.18
CA LEU A 83 0.89 14.71 3.08
C LEU A 83 -0.57 14.84 3.54
N LYS A 84 -0.87 14.77 4.84
CA LYS A 84 -2.27 14.77 5.33
C LYS A 84 -3.07 15.96 4.81
N GLY A 85 -2.48 17.16 4.80
CA GLY A 85 -3.14 18.35 4.27
C GLY A 85 -3.52 18.21 2.79
N LEU A 86 -2.67 17.59 1.99
CA LEU A 86 -2.94 17.29 0.59
C LEU A 86 -4.06 16.26 0.42
N PHE A 87 -4.00 15.16 1.17
CA PHE A 87 -5.03 14.13 1.15
C PHE A 87 -6.39 14.66 1.58
N LEU A 88 -6.40 15.54 2.58
CA LEU A 88 -7.59 16.22 3.05
C LEU A 88 -8.18 17.10 1.96
N LYS A 89 -7.39 18.01 1.36
CA LYS A 89 -7.84 18.85 0.23
C LYS A 89 -8.45 18.00 -0.89
N ARG A 90 -7.75 16.92 -1.27
CA ARG A 90 -8.22 16.01 -2.32
C ARG A 90 -9.50 15.27 -1.93
N TRP A 91 -9.60 14.82 -0.69
CA TRP A 91 -10.83 14.19 -0.19
C TRP A 91 -12.00 15.18 -0.24
N LYS A 92 -11.81 16.45 0.13
CA LYS A 92 -12.87 17.48 0.00
C LYS A 92 -13.38 17.61 -1.44
N THR A 93 -12.47 17.63 -2.43
CA THR A 93 -12.86 17.64 -3.84
C THR A 93 -13.70 16.41 -4.22
N LEU A 94 -13.29 15.21 -3.76
CA LEU A 94 -14.04 13.98 -4.00
C LEU A 94 -15.40 14.01 -3.30
N TYR A 95 -15.47 14.48 -2.05
CA TYR A 95 -16.71 14.65 -1.31
C TYR A 95 -17.67 15.61 -2.04
N SER A 96 -17.20 16.77 -2.49
CA SER A 96 -17.99 17.70 -3.30
C SER A 96 -18.47 17.07 -4.61
N ALA A 97 -17.67 16.23 -5.25
CA ALA A 97 -18.07 15.48 -6.44
C ALA A 97 -19.18 14.45 -6.15
N TYR A 98 -19.13 13.79 -4.99
CA TYR A 98 -20.18 12.88 -4.52
C TYR A 98 -21.49 13.61 -4.22
N GLU A 99 -21.41 14.81 -3.62
CA GLU A 99 -22.58 15.62 -3.27
C GLU A 99 -23.20 16.29 -4.51
N PHE A 100 -22.38 16.86 -5.39
CA PHE A 100 -22.82 17.62 -6.56
C PHE A 100 -22.51 16.84 -7.86
N HIS A 101 -23.50 16.04 -8.30
CA HIS A 101 -23.40 15.28 -9.54
C HIS A 101 -23.14 16.21 -10.73
N GLY A 102 -21.96 16.10 -11.35
CA GLY A 102 -21.50 16.93 -12.47
C GLY A 102 -20.23 17.74 -12.19
N TYR A 103 -19.89 17.98 -10.91
CA TYR A 103 -18.66 18.67 -10.54
C TYR A 103 -17.40 17.86 -10.90
N GLU A 104 -17.44 16.54 -10.70
CA GLU A 104 -16.34 15.63 -11.04
C GLU A 104 -16.08 15.59 -12.55
N LEU A 105 -17.15 15.51 -13.36
CA LEU A 105 -17.05 15.22 -14.79
C LEU A 105 -16.21 16.25 -15.55
N PHE A 106 -16.27 17.52 -15.15
CA PHE A 106 -15.58 18.60 -15.86
C PHE A 106 -14.28 19.07 -15.19
N ASN A 107 -14.12 18.87 -13.88
CA ASN A 107 -13.04 19.54 -13.13
C ASN A 107 -12.04 18.60 -12.46
N ILE A 108 -12.28 17.28 -12.46
CA ILE A 108 -11.45 16.35 -11.68
C ILE A 108 -9.97 16.36 -12.11
N HIS A 109 -9.71 16.47 -13.42
CA HIS A 109 -8.34 16.58 -13.94
C HIS A 109 -7.68 17.89 -13.54
N HIS A 110 -8.42 19.00 -13.60
CA HIS A 110 -7.92 20.31 -13.19
C HIS A 110 -7.53 20.32 -11.70
N HIS A 111 -8.39 19.80 -10.83
CA HIS A 111 -8.11 19.71 -9.40
C HIS A 111 -6.88 18.85 -9.09
N VAL A 112 -6.68 17.75 -9.81
CA VAL A 112 -5.51 16.89 -9.60
C VAL A 112 -4.22 17.58 -10.07
N LEU A 113 -4.25 18.29 -11.20
CA LEU A 113 -3.08 19.05 -11.66
C LEU A 113 -2.73 20.16 -10.67
N GLN A 114 -3.72 20.92 -10.20
CA GLN A 114 -3.53 21.96 -9.19
C GLN A 114 -2.90 21.39 -7.91
N LEU A 115 -3.42 20.26 -7.41
CA LEU A 115 -2.84 19.58 -6.25
C LEU A 115 -1.38 19.16 -6.48
N LEU A 116 -1.04 18.66 -7.68
CA LEU A 116 0.34 18.27 -7.99
C LEU A 116 1.29 19.47 -8.05
N ASP A 117 0.83 20.60 -8.58
CA ASP A 117 1.63 21.82 -8.64
C ASP A 117 1.82 22.44 -7.25
N GLU A 118 0.80 22.37 -6.38
CA GLU A 118 0.95 22.72 -4.96
C GLU A 118 2.00 21.84 -4.27
N VAL A 119 1.99 20.52 -4.50
CA VAL A 119 2.98 19.60 -3.91
C VAL A 119 4.41 19.92 -4.33
N LYS A 120 4.62 20.24 -5.62
CA LYS A 120 5.95 20.61 -6.13
C LYS A 120 6.47 21.89 -5.49
N GLY A 121 5.57 22.81 -5.13
CA GLY A 121 5.92 24.07 -4.48
C GLY A 121 6.05 23.99 -2.96
N ASP A 122 5.65 22.88 -2.33
CA ASP A 122 5.60 22.77 -0.87
C ASP A 122 6.96 22.36 -0.29
N PRO A 123 7.65 23.25 0.45
CA PRO A 123 8.95 22.93 1.05
C PRO A 123 8.85 21.86 2.15
N ALA A 124 7.68 21.63 2.75
CA ALA A 124 7.48 20.56 3.72
C ALA A 124 7.48 19.17 3.07
N LEU A 125 7.15 19.10 1.78
CA LEU A 125 7.16 17.86 0.99
C LEU A 125 8.46 17.65 0.21
N SER A 126 9.27 18.69 0.09
CA SER A 126 10.60 18.68 -0.52
C SER A 126 11.66 19.10 0.50
N PRO A 127 11.92 18.30 1.55
CA PRO A 127 12.90 18.66 2.56
C PRO A 127 14.29 18.78 1.95
N SER A 128 15.06 19.77 2.42
CA SER A 128 16.43 20.03 1.95
C SER A 128 17.38 18.86 2.19
N THR A 129 17.07 18.00 3.17
CA THR A 129 17.78 16.74 3.43
C THR A 129 16.84 15.58 3.11
N PRO A 130 17.14 14.78 2.06
CA PRO A 130 16.33 13.63 1.71
C PRO A 130 16.45 12.52 2.76
N HIS A 131 15.35 11.78 2.98
CA HIS A 131 15.34 10.62 3.85
C HIS A 131 16.27 9.52 3.32
N ASP A 132 16.95 8.78 4.20
CA ASP A 132 17.95 7.75 3.82
C ASP A 132 17.39 6.72 2.82
N GLN A 133 16.15 6.29 3.03
CA GLN A 133 15.45 5.37 2.13
C GLN A 133 15.19 5.98 0.74
N THR A 134 15.01 7.30 0.63
CA THR A 134 14.86 7.99 -0.66
C THR A 134 16.16 7.91 -1.43
N VAL A 135 17.29 8.21 -0.78
CA VAL A 135 18.63 8.14 -1.39
C VAL A 135 18.94 6.71 -1.86
N LEU A 136 18.59 5.71 -1.04
CA LEU A 136 18.77 4.30 -1.39
C LEU A 136 17.91 3.90 -2.61
N GLU A 137 16.65 4.31 -2.64
CA GLU A 137 15.74 4.02 -3.75
C GLU A 137 16.17 4.72 -5.04
N GLU A 138 16.62 5.97 -4.97
CA GLU A 138 17.18 6.68 -6.13
C GLU A 138 18.41 5.99 -6.69
N LYS A 139 19.32 5.52 -5.81
CA LYS A 139 20.50 4.75 -6.23
C LYS A 139 20.08 3.45 -6.91
N ARG A 140 19.09 2.74 -6.37
CA ARG A 140 18.54 1.52 -6.97
C ARG A 140 17.97 1.79 -8.35
N GLN A 141 17.21 2.87 -8.52
CA GLN A 141 16.62 3.25 -9.80
C GLN A 141 17.67 3.59 -10.86
N LYS A 142 18.71 4.33 -10.49
CA LYS A 142 19.84 4.65 -11.39
C LYS A 142 20.55 3.38 -11.85
N LEU A 143 20.87 2.47 -10.93
CA LEU A 143 21.52 1.20 -11.26
C LEU A 143 20.65 0.35 -12.18
N TYR A 144 19.35 0.25 -11.91
CA TYR A 144 18.43 -0.49 -12.78
C TYR A 144 18.37 0.12 -14.19
N HIS A 145 18.26 1.44 -14.29
CA HIS A 145 18.18 2.11 -15.59
C HIS A 145 19.46 1.92 -16.41
N GLU A 146 20.63 2.05 -15.79
CA GLU A 146 21.92 1.81 -16.45
C GLU A 146 22.05 0.35 -16.90
N GLU A 147 21.64 -0.61 -16.07
CA GLU A 147 21.70 -2.03 -16.43
C GLU A 147 20.76 -2.38 -17.59
N VAL A 148 19.53 -1.86 -17.57
CA VAL A 148 18.57 -2.03 -18.67
C VAL A 148 19.13 -1.42 -19.96
N LYS A 149 19.69 -0.22 -19.88
CA LYS A 149 20.32 0.46 -21.02
C LYS A 149 21.49 -0.36 -21.57
N ASN A 150 22.36 -0.87 -20.70
CA ASN A 150 23.50 -1.70 -21.07
C ASN A 150 23.06 -3.02 -21.73
N ALA A 151 22.03 -3.68 -21.19
CA ALA A 151 21.48 -4.91 -21.75
C ALA A 151 20.94 -4.69 -23.17
N ILE A 152 20.23 -3.58 -23.40
CA ILE A 152 19.71 -3.19 -24.73
C ILE A 152 20.86 -2.95 -25.71
N VAL A 153 21.85 -2.15 -25.32
CA VAL A 153 23.03 -1.83 -26.18
C VAL A 153 23.80 -3.10 -26.54
N LEU A 154 23.98 -4.02 -25.59
CA LEU A 154 24.73 -5.25 -25.79
C LEU A 154 23.90 -6.36 -26.45
N LYS A 155 22.62 -6.13 -26.79
CA LYS A 155 21.67 -7.14 -27.30
C LYS A 155 21.64 -8.40 -26.44
N ARG A 156 21.79 -8.25 -25.13
CA ARG A 156 21.70 -9.35 -24.16
C ARG A 156 20.33 -9.32 -23.51
N ALA A 157 19.80 -10.50 -23.20
CA ALA A 157 18.70 -10.57 -22.26
C ALA A 157 19.18 -9.99 -20.94
N ALA A 158 18.49 -8.97 -20.40
CA ALA A 158 18.80 -8.45 -19.08
C ALA A 158 18.76 -9.61 -18.07
N PRO A 159 19.74 -9.72 -17.16
CA PRO A 159 19.77 -10.82 -16.22
C PRO A 159 18.46 -10.83 -15.41
N SER A 160 17.73 -11.94 -15.49
CA SER A 160 16.48 -12.21 -14.76
C SER A 160 16.62 -12.19 -13.22
N GLY A 161 17.82 -11.91 -12.71
CA GLY A 161 18.21 -11.96 -11.31
C GLY A 161 18.31 -10.61 -10.58
N PHE A 162 18.20 -9.46 -11.26
CA PHE A 162 17.88 -8.22 -10.55
C PHE A 162 16.43 -8.33 -10.13
N LYS A 163 16.20 -8.88 -8.93
CA LYS A 163 14.87 -9.06 -8.34
C LYS A 163 14.10 -7.75 -8.50
N THR A 164 13.20 -7.77 -9.48
CA THR A 164 12.11 -6.81 -9.73
C THR A 164 11.09 -6.80 -8.59
N ALA A 165 11.35 -7.58 -7.54
CA ALA A 165 10.68 -7.46 -6.28
C ALA A 165 10.99 -6.08 -5.67
N SER A 166 10.03 -5.16 -5.79
CA SER A 166 9.63 -4.36 -4.63
C SER A 166 9.77 -5.26 -3.38
N PRO A 167 10.30 -4.80 -2.24
CA PRO A 167 10.56 -5.65 -1.06
C PRO A 167 9.34 -6.48 -0.59
N VAL A 168 8.14 -6.16 -1.11
CA VAL A 168 6.94 -7.01 -1.18
C VAL A 168 7.19 -8.49 -1.55
N ALA A 169 8.13 -8.86 -2.42
CA ALA A 169 8.27 -10.27 -2.84
C ALA A 169 9.23 -11.12 -1.95
N VAL A 170 9.83 -10.56 -0.90
CA VAL A 170 10.84 -11.28 -0.09
C VAL A 170 10.24 -12.07 1.10
N SER A 171 8.95 -11.93 1.42
CA SER A 171 8.37 -12.63 2.57
C SER A 171 7.15 -13.48 2.21
N GLN A 172 7.40 -14.68 1.65
CA GLN A 172 6.55 -15.88 1.80
C GLN A 172 7.33 -17.19 1.55
N ASN A 173 8.60 -17.30 1.99
CA ASN A 173 9.23 -18.63 2.10
C ASN A 173 9.00 -19.19 3.50
N ARG A 174 7.81 -19.77 3.61
CA ARG A 174 7.36 -20.71 4.62
C ARG A 174 8.45 -21.72 4.94
N THR A 175 8.75 -21.81 6.22
CA THR A 175 9.55 -22.82 6.90
C THR A 175 9.10 -24.23 6.49
N THR A 176 9.74 -24.85 5.49
CA THR A 176 9.67 -26.31 5.30
C THR A 176 10.81 -26.94 6.09
N ARG A 177 10.44 -27.31 7.30
CA ARG A 177 11.17 -28.13 8.25
C ARG A 177 11.62 -29.42 7.56
N THR A 178 12.92 -29.60 7.40
CA THR A 178 13.56 -30.85 6.98
C THR A 178 13.25 -31.93 8.02
N THR A 179 12.44 -32.92 7.66
CA THR A 179 12.40 -34.21 8.35
C THR A 179 12.96 -35.24 7.37
N LYS A 180 14.24 -35.58 7.56
CA LYS A 180 14.80 -36.82 7.02
C LYS A 180 14.20 -37.96 7.84
N SER A 181 13.40 -38.80 7.19
CA SER A 181 13.02 -40.12 7.72
C SER A 181 13.77 -41.14 6.90
N ASP A 182 14.93 -41.56 7.41
CA ASP A 182 15.62 -42.75 6.93
C ASP A 182 14.79 -43.97 7.38
N ASN A 183 14.23 -44.69 6.41
CA ASN A 183 13.56 -45.97 6.61
C ASN A 183 14.55 -47.07 6.21
N ASP A 184 15.25 -47.63 7.20
CA ASP A 184 15.84 -48.96 7.10
C ASP A 184 15.14 -49.88 8.10
N GLN A 185 14.55 -50.93 7.54
CA GLN A 185 13.89 -52.06 8.22
C GLN A 185 14.94 -52.91 8.99
N PRO A 186 14.57 -53.76 9.98
CA PRO A 186 13.81 -54.98 9.66
C PRO A 186 12.86 -55.54 10.74
N SER A 187 11.83 -56.25 10.24
CA SER A 187 11.36 -57.59 10.65
C SER A 187 11.17 -57.91 12.15
N ALA A 188 9.91 -58.16 12.56
CA ALA A 188 9.50 -59.43 13.22
C ALA A 188 8.04 -59.44 13.74
N LYS A 189 7.35 -60.55 13.41
CA LYS A 189 6.40 -61.35 14.23
C LYS A 189 4.95 -60.87 14.48
N ARG A 190 4.13 -61.24 13.50
CA ARG A 190 2.82 -61.93 13.55
C ARG A 190 2.43 -62.60 14.91
N ARG A 191 1.26 -62.22 15.46
CA ARG A 191 0.36 -62.98 16.37
C ARG A 191 -1.01 -62.26 16.36
N LYS A 192 -2.02 -62.68 15.58
CA LYS A 192 -3.12 -63.66 15.81
C LYS A 192 -3.90 -63.53 17.14
N THR A 193 -5.25 -63.54 16.97
CA THR A 193 -6.39 -63.90 17.87
C THR A 193 -6.77 -62.91 18.99
N ASN A 194 -8.03 -62.66 19.38
CA ASN A 194 -9.44 -62.99 19.04
C ASN A 194 -10.27 -61.91 19.84
N VAL A 195 -11.54 -61.54 19.59
CA VAL A 195 -12.82 -62.25 19.40
C VAL A 195 -13.75 -61.32 18.64
#